data_AF-A0A9D7ZZI7-F1
#
_entry.id   AF-A0A9D7ZZI7-F1
#
_cell.length_a   1.000
_cell.length_b   1.000
_cell.length_c   1.000
_cell.angle_alpha   90.00
_cell.angle_beta   90.00
_cell.angle_gamma   90.00
#
_symmetry.space_group_name_H-M   'P 1'
#
loop_
_entity.id
_entity.type
_entity.pdbx_description
1 polymer ?
#
loop_
_entity_poly.entity_id
_entity_poly.type
_entity_poly.pdbx_seq_one_letter_code
_entity_poly.pdbx_strand_id
1 'polypeptide(L)'
;MPMFDPQSKALIQNWDQTIEKQIKIKLITTDHAENNQFVNFIDQLVNMTSHFVIESKKGEKNLPGFLLKENITYSALPLGKELEPFLEALSQINGKHNMLSGPTLSKPIRQTLDKIDIPVQLKLYIALQCPHCPNVVRTVIPLALHCNNINLHIIDGSLFPETAQKDKVMSAPCLILDDDFRWTGSVPAQEIVKMITNRDPSQLSTETLKTILEQGDASWIARQMIKKKKIFDGFIKLLLHETWSVRLGAMVAVEELVETDPDLAALLCPSLINLFDGKDVPIQGDILYALGEAGNGKTEEWIKKKLPTLAHQDLIDAATEALDSLISKNK
;
A
#
# COMPACT_ATOMS: atom_id res chain seq x y z
N MET A 1 21.31 9.17 25.40
CA MET A 1 22.42 9.74 24.59
C MET A 1 21.78 10.66 23.55
N PRO A 2 22.34 11.86 23.25
CA PRO A 2 21.77 12.73 22.22
C PRO A 2 21.76 11.99 20.88
N MET A 3 20.63 12.05 20.18
CA MET A 3 20.45 11.33 18.91
C MET A 3 21.14 12.07 17.75
N PHE A 4 21.24 13.39 17.85
CA PHE A 4 21.89 14.25 16.86
C PHE A 4 23.29 14.65 17.30
N ASP A 5 24.27 14.44 16.42
CA ASP A 5 25.61 14.98 16.56
C ASP A 5 25.63 16.52 16.32
N PRO A 6 26.72 17.24 16.67
CA PRO A 6 26.79 18.69 16.51
C PRO A 6 26.57 19.20 15.07
N GLN A 7 27.01 18.45 14.05
CA GLN A 7 26.82 18.84 12.64
C GLN A 7 25.35 18.71 12.25
N SER A 8 24.71 17.60 12.64
CA SER A 8 23.27 17.39 12.44
C SER A 8 22.43 18.48 13.11
N LYS A 9 22.78 18.89 14.33
CA LYS A 9 22.10 20.00 15.03
C LYS A 9 22.23 21.33 14.29
N ALA A 10 23.44 21.67 13.85
CA ALA A 10 23.67 22.89 13.08
C ALA A 10 22.89 22.89 11.76
N LEU A 11 22.82 21.75 11.07
CA LEU A 11 22.03 21.59 9.85
C LEU A 11 20.54 21.84 10.11
N ILE A 12 19.97 21.23 11.15
CA ILE A 12 18.55 21.40 11.53
C ILE A 12 18.25 22.87 11.85
N GLN A 13 19.09 23.53 12.64
CA GLN A 13 18.88 24.93 13.04
C GLN A 13 18.96 25.89 11.84
N ASN A 14 19.95 25.71 10.98
CA ASN A 14 20.08 26.50 9.76
C ASN A 14 18.90 26.29 8.83
N TRP A 15 18.41 25.05 8.72
CA TRP A 15 17.25 24.74 7.93
C TRP A 15 15.96 25.34 8.51
N ASP A 16 15.72 25.29 9.82
CA ASP A 16 14.54 25.89 10.48
C ASP A 16 14.46 27.40 10.25
N GLN A 17 15.60 28.10 10.20
CA GLN A 17 15.65 29.53 9.86
C GLN A 17 15.14 29.84 8.45
N THR A 18 15.13 28.86 7.54
CA THR A 18 14.59 29.02 6.18
C THR A 18 13.08 28.79 6.10
N ILE A 19 12.46 28.32 7.18
CA ILE A 19 11.04 28.00 7.25
C ILE A 19 10.27 29.25 7.71
N GLU A 20 9.14 29.53 7.04
CA GLU A 20 8.26 30.67 7.41
C GLU A 20 6.88 30.21 7.92
N LYS A 21 6.48 28.98 7.57
CA LYS A 21 5.17 28.42 7.89
C LYS A 21 5.36 27.19 8.75
N GLN A 22 4.37 26.90 9.59
CA GLN A 22 4.38 25.68 10.37
C GLN A 22 4.46 24.45 9.46
N ILE A 23 5.33 23.50 9.81
CA ILE A 23 5.46 22.19 9.19
C ILE A 23 4.66 21.21 10.05
N LYS A 24 3.62 20.62 9.45
CA LYS A 24 2.79 19.61 10.10
C LYS A 24 3.23 18.22 9.68
N ILE A 25 3.58 17.38 10.65
CA ILE A 25 3.91 15.97 10.43
C ILE A 25 3.15 15.15 11.46
N LYS A 26 2.71 13.95 11.09
CA LYS A 26 2.10 13.04 12.06
C LYS A 26 3.09 11.97 12.50
N LEU A 27 3.26 11.81 13.80
CA LEU A 27 3.97 10.66 14.36
C LEU A 27 3.01 9.46 14.36
N ILE A 28 3.41 8.39 13.67
CA ILE A 28 2.73 7.11 13.71
C ILE A 28 3.30 6.32 14.88
N THR A 29 2.48 6.13 15.91
CA THR A 29 2.83 5.35 17.10
C THR A 29 2.23 3.96 17.04
N THR A 30 2.98 2.97 17.49
CA THR A 30 2.65 1.55 17.35
C THR A 30 3.16 0.78 18.56
N ASP A 31 2.73 -0.46 18.72
CA ASP A 31 3.22 -1.35 19.79
C ASP A 31 4.58 -2.01 19.44
N HIS A 32 5.22 -1.59 18.34
CA HIS A 32 6.51 -2.10 17.90
C HIS A 32 7.65 -1.69 18.86
N ALA A 33 8.63 -2.58 19.07
CA ALA A 33 9.75 -2.34 20.00
C ALA A 33 10.52 -1.03 19.71
N GLU A 34 10.63 -0.68 18.43
CA GLU A 34 11.35 0.51 17.96
C GLU A 34 10.58 1.83 18.11
N ASN A 35 9.31 1.81 18.54
CA ASN A 35 8.46 3.00 18.63
C ASN A 35 9.11 4.14 19.44
N ASN A 36 9.76 3.81 20.56
CA ASN A 36 10.37 4.79 21.45
C ASN A 36 11.51 5.56 20.76
N GLN A 37 12.17 4.99 19.75
CA GLN A 37 13.20 5.71 19.00
C GLN A 37 12.59 6.86 18.17
N PHE A 38 11.41 6.64 17.56
CA PHE A 38 10.72 7.67 16.78
C PHE A 38 10.16 8.79 17.65
N VAL A 39 9.62 8.45 18.83
CA VAL A 39 9.19 9.45 19.84
C VAL A 39 10.38 10.30 20.28
N ASN A 40 11.49 9.67 20.67
CA ASN A 40 12.69 10.38 21.10
C ASN A 40 13.31 11.25 19.99
N PHE A 41 13.29 10.78 18.74
CA PHE A 41 13.73 11.56 17.59
C PHE A 41 12.91 12.85 17.46
N ILE A 42 11.59 12.73 17.46
CA ILE A 42 10.72 13.89 17.21
C ILE A 42 10.72 14.87 18.37
N ASP A 43 10.79 14.39 19.61
CA ASP A 43 10.91 15.24 20.80
C ASP A 43 12.19 16.07 20.74
N GLN A 44 13.32 15.47 20.36
CA GLN A 44 14.57 16.20 20.18
C GLN A 44 14.49 17.19 19.01
N LEU A 45 13.87 16.81 17.88
CA LEU A 45 13.71 17.70 16.72
C LEU A 45 12.84 18.93 17.04
N VAL A 46 11.69 18.72 17.70
CA VAL A 46 10.77 19.80 18.12
C VAL A 46 11.46 20.73 19.12
N ASN A 47 12.24 20.20 20.06
CA ASN A 47 12.98 21.04 21.01
C ASN A 47 14.08 21.92 20.36
N MET A 48 14.49 21.61 19.12
CA MET A 48 15.52 22.36 18.39
C MET A 48 14.94 23.28 17.30
N THR A 49 13.64 23.22 17.04
CA THR A 49 12.99 23.91 15.92
C THR A 49 11.78 24.70 16.40
N SER A 50 11.45 25.78 15.69
CA SER A 50 10.35 26.68 16.07
C SER A 50 9.09 26.50 15.22
N HIS A 51 9.20 25.82 14.08
CA HIS A 51 8.11 25.71 13.10
C HIS A 51 7.42 24.33 13.06
N PHE A 52 7.81 23.34 13.86
CA PHE A 52 7.18 22.02 13.83
C PHE A 52 5.91 21.94 14.67
N VAL A 53 4.90 21.32 14.09
CA VAL A 53 3.71 20.86 14.79
C VAL A 53 3.56 19.36 14.55
N ILE A 54 3.54 18.60 15.64
CA ILE A 54 3.43 17.15 15.60
C ILE A 54 2.06 16.73 16.11
N GLU A 55 1.37 15.94 15.29
CA GLU A 55 0.16 15.24 15.71
C GLU A 55 0.49 13.77 15.91
N SER A 56 0.02 13.17 17.00
CA SER A 56 0.18 11.72 17.19
C SER A 56 -1.02 10.99 16.60
N LYS A 57 -0.76 9.93 15.84
CA LYS A 57 -1.76 8.98 15.33
C LYS A 57 -1.35 7.58 15.75
N LYS A 58 -2.28 6.84 16.37
CA LYS A 58 -2.06 5.41 16.63
C LYS A 58 -2.20 4.64 15.32
N GLY A 59 -1.18 3.87 14.96
CA GLY A 59 -1.22 2.90 13.88
C GLY A 59 -1.70 1.56 14.42
N GLU A 60 -2.62 0.90 13.73
CA GLU A 60 -3.20 -0.36 14.21
C GLU A 60 -2.24 -1.54 14.07
N LYS A 61 -1.52 -1.66 12.93
CA LYS A 61 -0.55 -2.76 12.66
C LYS A 61 0.58 -2.37 11.69
N ASN A 62 0.97 -1.10 11.66
CA ASN A 62 2.04 -0.62 10.77
C ASN A 62 3.35 -0.40 11.54
N LEU A 63 4.44 -0.15 10.80
CA LEU A 63 5.71 0.27 11.38
C LEU A 63 5.57 1.68 12.00
N PRO A 64 6.24 1.97 13.13
CA PRO A 64 6.31 3.34 13.63
C PRO A 64 7.07 4.22 12.62
N GLY A 65 6.81 5.52 12.64
CA GLY A 65 7.36 6.42 11.64
C GLY A 65 6.68 7.77 11.58
N PHE A 66 6.91 8.48 10.49
CA PHE A 66 6.36 9.81 10.24
C PHE A 66 5.48 9.78 9.00
N LEU A 67 4.25 10.27 9.10
CA LEU A 67 3.43 10.59 7.95
C LEU A 67 3.75 12.02 7.52
N LEU A 68 4.50 12.15 6.42
CA LEU A 68 4.95 13.45 5.91
C LEU A 68 3.85 14.14 5.09
N LYS A 69 3.06 13.33 4.38
CA LYS A 69 1.86 13.68 3.61
C LYS A 69 0.95 12.46 3.59
N GLU A 70 -0.31 12.59 3.22
CA GLU A 70 -1.29 11.50 3.16
C GLU A 70 -0.77 10.25 2.42
N ASN A 71 0.08 10.42 1.42
CA ASN A 71 0.65 9.36 0.58
C ASN A 71 2.16 9.12 0.80
N ILE A 72 2.79 9.71 1.82
CA ILE A 72 4.23 9.55 2.09
C ILE A 72 4.45 9.18 3.56
N THR A 73 4.83 7.92 3.78
CA THR A 73 5.18 7.39 5.10
C THR A 73 6.67 7.14 5.20
N TYR A 74 7.29 7.57 6.30
CA TYR A 74 8.72 7.45 6.56
C TYR A 74 8.96 6.67 7.85
N SER A 75 9.09 5.35 7.75
CA SER A 75 9.45 4.42 8.82
C SER A 75 10.96 4.20 8.83
N ALA A 76 11.69 5.28 9.06
CA ALA A 76 13.13 5.28 9.24
C ALA A 76 13.52 6.47 10.13
N LEU A 77 14.67 6.40 10.79
CA LEU A 77 15.20 7.53 11.54
C LEU A 77 16.12 8.33 10.60
N PRO A 78 15.75 9.56 10.20
CA PRO A 78 16.53 10.35 9.24
C PRO A 78 17.74 10.96 9.93
N LEU A 79 18.75 10.13 10.18
CA LEU A 79 20.01 10.49 10.82
C LEU A 79 21.15 10.43 9.82
N GLY A 80 22.27 11.09 10.14
CA GLY A 80 23.45 11.09 9.28
C GLY A 80 23.13 11.58 7.86
N LYS A 81 23.41 10.77 6.85
CA LYS A 81 23.23 11.13 5.44
C LYS A 81 21.78 11.22 4.98
N GLU A 82 20.85 10.66 5.74
CA GLU A 82 19.41 10.70 5.44
C GLU A 82 18.72 11.95 6.01
N LEU A 83 19.38 12.66 6.93
CA LEU A 83 18.83 13.87 7.56
C LEU A 83 18.57 14.97 6.52
N GLU A 84 19.54 15.26 5.67
CA GLU A 84 19.41 16.32 4.67
C GLU A 84 18.28 16.06 3.64
N PRO A 85 18.19 14.88 2.98
CA PRO A 85 17.04 14.52 2.14
C PRO A 85 15.69 14.64 2.86
N PHE A 86 15.63 14.28 4.14
CA PHE A 86 14.42 14.40 4.93
C PHE A 86 14.01 15.87 5.14
N LEU A 87 14.95 16.75 5.50
CA LEU A 87 14.67 18.19 5.64
C LEU A 87 14.30 18.85 4.30
N GLU A 88 14.92 18.42 3.21
CA GLU A 88 14.54 18.83 1.85
C GLU A 88 13.08 18.45 1.54
N ALA A 89 12.68 17.22 1.86
CA ALA A 89 11.31 16.74 1.67
C ALA A 89 10.29 17.58 2.45
N LEU A 90 10.59 17.90 3.71
CA LEU A 90 9.74 18.75 4.54
C LEU A 90 9.59 20.17 3.97
N SER A 91 10.66 20.74 3.42
CA SER A 91 10.62 22.03 2.73
C SER A 91 9.69 22.00 1.52
N GLN A 92 9.76 20.92 0.73
CA GLN A 92 8.95 20.75 -0.48
C GLN A 92 7.46 20.57 -0.14
N ILE A 93 7.13 19.84 0.92
CA ILE A 93 5.75 19.65 1.40
C ILE A 93 5.10 21.00 1.76
N ASN A 94 5.89 21.92 2.34
CA ASN A 94 5.41 23.23 2.73
C ASN A 94 5.36 24.27 1.59
N GLY A 95 5.62 23.84 0.35
CA GLY A 95 5.46 24.67 -0.85
C GLY A 95 6.55 25.72 -1.06
N LYS A 96 7.70 25.61 -0.37
CA LYS A 96 8.87 26.47 -0.62
C LYS A 96 9.81 25.81 -1.63
N HIS A 97 10.18 26.57 -2.65
CA HIS A 97 11.43 26.40 -3.40
C HIS A 97 12.48 27.38 -2.81
N ASN A 98 13.09 27.01 -1.67
CA ASN A 98 14.29 27.68 -1.13
C ASN A 98 15.57 27.00 -1.68
N MET A 99 16.76 27.50 -1.31
CA MET A 99 18.04 26.87 -1.73
C MET A 99 18.24 25.44 -1.20
N LEU A 100 17.49 25.04 -0.17
CA LEU A 100 17.46 23.69 0.41
C LEU A 100 16.27 22.86 -0.11
N SER A 101 15.67 23.26 -1.22
CA SER A 101 14.64 22.46 -1.86
C SER A 101 15.32 21.43 -2.73
N GLY A 102 15.07 20.15 -2.44
CA GLY A 102 15.59 19.05 -3.24
C GLY A 102 15.21 19.15 -4.73
N PRO A 103 15.66 18.21 -5.56
CA PRO A 103 15.59 18.34 -7.02
C PRO A 103 14.16 18.54 -7.53
N THR A 104 13.99 19.55 -8.39
CA THR A 104 12.72 19.82 -9.07
C THR A 104 12.50 18.82 -10.22
N LEU A 105 11.32 18.20 -10.26
CA LEU A 105 10.96 17.32 -11.37
C LEU A 105 10.91 18.06 -12.71
N SER A 106 11.51 17.45 -13.74
CA SER A 106 11.46 17.96 -15.11
C SER A 106 10.04 17.97 -15.68
N LYS A 107 9.75 18.88 -16.61
CA LYS A 107 8.43 19.00 -17.26
C LYS A 107 7.93 17.68 -17.88
N PRO A 108 8.75 16.88 -18.60
CA PRO A 108 8.31 15.59 -19.15
C PRO A 108 7.88 14.58 -18.07
N ILE A 109 8.58 14.55 -16.93
CA ILE A 109 8.22 13.68 -15.81
C ILE A 109 6.85 14.09 -15.26
N ARG A 110 6.64 15.38 -14.98
CA ARG A 110 5.36 15.90 -14.47
C ARG A 110 4.19 15.54 -15.39
N GLN A 111 4.33 15.77 -16.69
CA GLN A 111 3.32 15.43 -17.69
C GLN A 111 2.99 13.93 -17.75
N THR A 112 3.93 13.07 -17.37
CA THR A 112 3.71 11.63 -17.32
C THR A 112 3.03 11.23 -16.02
N LEU A 113 3.42 11.84 -14.90
CA LEU A 113 2.78 11.67 -13.60
C LEU A 113 1.30 12.12 -13.61
N ASP A 114 0.97 13.18 -14.33
CA ASP A 114 -0.40 13.69 -14.47
C ASP A 114 -1.36 12.69 -15.16
N LYS A 115 -0.82 11.64 -15.80
CA LYS A 115 -1.61 10.58 -16.46
C LYS A 115 -1.86 9.36 -15.57
N ILE A 116 -1.31 9.33 -14.36
CA ILE A 116 -1.47 8.22 -13.43
C ILE A 116 -2.83 8.36 -12.75
N ASP A 117 -3.80 7.56 -13.18
CA ASP A 117 -5.18 7.54 -12.69
C ASP A 117 -5.45 6.45 -11.66
N ILE A 118 -4.59 5.45 -11.56
CA ILE A 118 -4.69 4.36 -10.58
C ILE A 118 -3.61 4.44 -9.49
N PRO A 119 -3.91 4.01 -8.25
CA PRO A 119 -2.94 3.96 -7.16
C PRO A 119 -1.65 3.21 -7.51
N VAL A 120 -0.55 3.63 -6.90
CA VAL A 120 0.80 3.08 -7.06
C VAL A 120 1.37 2.86 -5.67
N GLN A 121 1.86 1.66 -5.39
CA GLN A 121 2.54 1.35 -4.15
C GLN A 121 4.05 1.29 -4.40
N LEU A 122 4.80 2.21 -3.79
CA LEU A 122 6.26 2.23 -3.78
C LEU A 122 6.77 1.99 -2.37
N LYS A 123 7.60 0.96 -2.18
CA LYS A 123 8.35 0.75 -0.94
C LYS A 123 9.83 0.96 -1.20
N LEU A 124 10.44 1.89 -0.48
CA LEU A 124 11.89 2.12 -0.54
C LEU A 124 12.53 1.65 0.75
N TYR A 125 13.31 0.59 0.66
CA TYR A 125 14.17 0.15 1.75
C TYR A 125 15.51 0.90 1.73
N ILE A 126 15.83 1.53 2.85
CA ILE A 126 17.10 2.20 3.11
C ILE A 126 17.83 1.56 4.29
N ALA A 127 19.06 2.00 4.55
CA ALA A 127 19.79 1.69 5.76
C ALA A 127 20.65 2.90 6.15
N LEU A 128 20.79 3.19 7.44
CA LEU A 128 21.46 4.40 7.94
C LEU A 128 22.86 4.66 7.33
N GLN A 129 23.65 3.60 7.11
CA GLN A 129 25.03 3.71 6.61
C GLN A 129 25.15 3.62 5.08
N CYS A 130 24.03 3.51 4.37
CA CYS A 130 23.98 3.35 2.93
C CYS A 130 24.37 4.67 2.22
N PRO A 131 25.47 4.71 1.45
CA PRO A 131 25.90 5.94 0.80
C PRO A 131 25.01 6.36 -0.39
N HIS A 132 24.21 5.45 -0.94
CA HIS A 132 23.40 5.68 -2.14
C HIS A 132 21.92 5.95 -1.85
N CYS A 133 21.46 5.61 -0.64
CA CYS A 133 20.06 5.76 -0.24
C CYS A 133 19.57 7.23 -0.28
N PRO A 134 20.37 8.24 0.13
CA PRO A 134 19.95 9.64 0.06
C PRO A 134 19.54 10.08 -1.35
N ASN A 135 20.22 9.57 -2.38
CA ASN A 135 19.93 9.92 -3.77
C ASN A 135 18.62 9.31 -4.25
N VAL A 136 18.30 8.09 -3.82
CA VAL A 136 17.02 7.45 -4.17
C VAL A 136 15.87 8.13 -3.43
N VAL A 137 16.05 8.50 -2.15
CA VAL A 137 15.08 9.28 -1.38
C VAL A 137 14.76 10.61 -2.07
N ARG A 138 15.79 11.36 -2.49
CA ARG A 138 15.64 12.60 -3.29
C ARG A 138 14.98 12.38 -4.65
N THR A 139 15.01 11.16 -5.17
CA THR A 139 14.38 10.82 -6.45
C THR A 139 12.90 10.49 -6.27
N VAL A 140 12.52 9.70 -5.26
CA VAL A 140 11.16 9.16 -5.13
C VAL A 140 10.19 10.10 -4.40
N ILE A 141 10.67 10.88 -3.42
CA ILE A 141 9.80 11.80 -2.67
C ILE A 141 9.16 12.84 -3.61
N PRO A 142 9.89 13.52 -4.50
CA PRO A 142 9.27 14.48 -5.41
C PRO A 142 8.18 13.86 -6.31
N LEU A 143 8.31 12.59 -6.70
CA LEU A 143 7.30 11.89 -7.48
C LEU A 143 5.99 11.75 -6.69
N ALA A 144 6.09 11.30 -5.43
CA ALA A 144 4.94 11.16 -4.53
C ALA A 144 4.35 12.52 -4.12
N LEU A 145 5.17 13.56 -4.00
CA LEU A 145 4.66 14.90 -3.73
C LEU A 145 3.83 15.46 -4.90
N HIS A 146 4.25 15.19 -6.14
CA HIS A 146 3.56 15.64 -7.35
C HIS A 146 2.31 14.81 -7.65
N CYS A 147 2.34 13.48 -7.44
CA CYS A 147 1.24 12.57 -7.75
C CYS A 147 0.71 11.89 -6.49
N ASN A 148 -0.49 12.29 -6.02
CA ASN A 148 -1.11 11.72 -4.82
C ASN A 148 -1.47 10.23 -4.95
N ASN A 149 -1.57 9.71 -6.17
CA ASN A 149 -1.78 8.28 -6.41
C ASN A 149 -0.53 7.45 -6.11
N ILE A 150 0.65 8.07 -5.98
CA ILE A 150 1.88 7.38 -5.56
C ILE A 150 1.96 7.33 -4.04
N ASN A 151 1.60 6.19 -3.47
CA ASN A 151 1.80 5.87 -2.07
C ASN A 151 3.24 5.40 -1.88
N LEU A 152 4.05 6.21 -1.22
CA LEU A 152 5.46 5.95 -0.94
C LEU A 152 5.64 5.60 0.53
N HIS A 153 6.24 4.44 0.80
CA HIS A 153 6.69 4.04 2.13
C HIS A 153 8.21 3.87 2.14
N ILE A 154 8.91 4.73 2.86
CA ILE A 154 10.35 4.62 3.09
C ILE A 154 10.58 3.86 4.39
N ILE A 155 11.40 2.81 4.37
CA ILE A 155 11.58 1.86 5.46
C ILE A 155 13.06 1.66 5.73
N ASP A 156 13.51 1.78 6.98
CA ASP A 156 14.85 1.34 7.35
C ASP A 156 14.86 -0.19 7.51
N GLY A 157 15.43 -0.90 6.55
CA GLY A 157 15.48 -2.37 6.57
C GLY A 157 16.36 -2.93 7.69
N SER A 158 17.25 -2.13 8.27
CA SER A 158 18.05 -2.52 9.43
C SER A 158 17.29 -2.38 10.75
N LEU A 159 16.34 -1.43 10.81
CA LEU A 159 15.44 -1.23 11.94
C LEU A 159 14.25 -2.21 11.91
N PHE A 160 13.83 -2.61 10.71
CA PHE A 160 12.70 -3.51 10.47
C PHE A 160 13.11 -4.75 9.66
N PRO A 161 13.99 -5.62 10.20
CA PRO A 161 14.54 -6.75 9.47
C PRO A 161 13.47 -7.77 9.05
N GLU A 162 12.42 -7.97 9.85
CA GLU A 162 11.32 -8.88 9.52
C GLU A 162 10.55 -8.40 8.28
N THR A 163 10.32 -7.09 8.16
CA THR A 163 9.66 -6.49 6.99
C THR A 163 10.55 -6.59 5.76
N ALA A 164 11.84 -6.27 5.89
CA ALA A 164 12.82 -6.43 4.82
C ALA A 164 12.92 -7.89 4.33
N GLN A 165 12.92 -8.86 5.26
CA GLN A 165 12.95 -10.29 4.93
C GLN A 165 11.67 -10.73 4.21
N LYS A 166 10.49 -10.28 4.67
CA LYS A 166 9.19 -10.55 4.04
C LYS A 166 9.16 -10.08 2.58
N ASP A 167 9.70 -8.89 2.31
CA ASP A 167 9.80 -8.32 0.96
C ASP A 167 11.03 -8.81 0.17
N LYS A 168 11.80 -9.76 0.76
CA LYS A 168 13.00 -10.39 0.18
C LYS A 168 14.07 -9.37 -0.22
N VAL A 169 14.28 -8.37 0.62
CA VAL A 169 15.27 -7.31 0.42
C VAL A 169 16.63 -7.83 0.85
N MET A 170 17.59 -7.83 -0.09
CA MET A 170 18.94 -8.33 0.14
C MET A 170 19.96 -7.20 0.35
N SER A 171 19.66 -5.99 -0.13
CA SER A 171 20.55 -4.84 -0.05
C SER A 171 19.75 -3.53 -0.12
N ALA A 172 20.35 -2.45 0.39
CA ALA A 172 19.81 -1.09 0.32
C ALA A 172 20.67 -0.20 -0.61
N PRO A 173 20.08 0.73 -1.37
CA PRO A 173 18.65 0.98 -1.48
C PRO A 173 17.95 -0.08 -2.33
N CYS A 174 16.73 -0.45 -1.96
CA CYS A 174 15.85 -1.29 -2.77
C CYS A 174 14.47 -0.62 -2.89
N LEU A 175 14.11 -0.22 -4.11
CA LEU A 175 12.79 0.32 -4.43
C LEU A 175 11.94 -0.80 -5.01
N ILE A 176 10.75 -1.02 -4.46
CA ILE A 176 9.79 -2.04 -4.90
C ILE A 176 8.53 -1.31 -5.38
N LEU A 177 8.02 -1.72 -6.54
CA LEU A 177 6.77 -1.30 -7.13
C LEU A 177 5.79 -2.48 -7.08
N ASP A 178 4.63 -2.26 -6.44
CA ASP A 178 3.52 -3.24 -6.39
C ASP A 178 3.93 -4.64 -5.90
N ASP A 179 4.82 -4.71 -4.89
CA ASP A 179 5.34 -5.94 -4.27
C ASP A 179 6.07 -6.92 -5.22
N ASP A 180 6.28 -6.54 -6.48
CA ASP A 180 6.86 -7.40 -7.51
C ASP A 180 8.14 -6.80 -8.10
N PHE A 181 7.98 -5.77 -8.94
CA PHE A 181 9.11 -5.17 -9.65
C PHE A 181 10.03 -4.41 -8.69
N ARG A 182 11.34 -4.57 -8.85
CA ARG A 182 12.31 -3.94 -7.95
C ARG A 182 13.52 -3.36 -8.66
N TRP A 183 14.00 -2.26 -8.12
CA TRP A 183 15.30 -1.67 -8.42
C TRP A 183 16.22 -1.84 -7.22
N THR A 184 17.49 -2.13 -7.49
CA THR A 184 18.55 -2.13 -6.48
C THR A 184 19.59 -1.09 -6.86
N GLY A 185 20.02 -0.28 -5.91
CA GLY A 185 20.96 0.82 -6.17
C GLY A 185 20.28 2.07 -6.72
N SER A 186 21.04 2.86 -7.48
CA SER A 186 20.53 4.12 -8.04
C SER A 186 19.58 3.87 -9.20
N VAL A 187 18.41 4.52 -9.17
CA VAL A 187 17.42 4.48 -10.25
C VAL A 187 17.01 5.90 -10.66
N PRO A 188 17.00 6.25 -11.95
CA PRO A 188 16.52 7.57 -12.41
C PRO A 188 15.00 7.71 -12.34
N ALA A 189 14.52 8.91 -12.03
CA ALA A 189 13.07 9.21 -11.95
C ALA A 189 12.30 8.85 -13.24
N GLN A 190 12.89 9.08 -14.42
CA GLN A 190 12.26 8.77 -15.71
C GLN A 190 11.96 7.27 -15.85
N GLU A 191 12.85 6.42 -15.34
CA GLU A 191 12.68 4.96 -15.41
C GLU A 191 11.54 4.49 -14.51
N ILE A 192 11.49 5.02 -13.28
CA ILE A 192 10.42 4.72 -12.31
C ILE A 192 9.07 5.08 -12.91
N VAL A 193 8.93 6.32 -13.41
CA VAL A 193 7.67 6.80 -13.97
C VAL A 193 7.27 6.01 -15.22
N LYS A 194 8.23 5.67 -16.09
CA LYS A 194 7.97 4.80 -17.24
C LYS A 194 7.43 3.44 -16.80
N MET A 195 8.02 2.83 -15.77
CA MET A 195 7.55 1.53 -15.26
C MET A 195 6.15 1.65 -14.67
N ILE A 196 5.87 2.69 -13.88
CA ILE A 196 4.54 2.97 -13.31
C ILE A 196 3.46 3.06 -14.39
N THR A 197 3.73 3.77 -15.50
CA THR A 197 2.75 3.94 -16.58
C THR A 197 2.52 2.69 -17.44
N ASN A 198 3.43 1.72 -17.40
CA ASN A 198 3.36 0.49 -18.19
C ASN A 198 3.01 -0.74 -17.35
N ARG A 199 2.51 -0.55 -16.13
CA ARG A 199 2.08 -1.65 -15.26
C ARG A 199 1.01 -2.50 -15.91
N ASP A 200 1.15 -3.82 -15.77
CA ASP A 200 0.09 -4.75 -16.12
C ASP A 200 -0.93 -4.82 -14.97
N PRO A 201 -2.23 -4.47 -15.19
CA PRO A 201 -3.26 -4.59 -14.17
C PRO A 201 -3.32 -5.97 -13.51
N SER A 202 -2.97 -7.04 -14.24
CA SER A 202 -2.99 -8.40 -13.71
C SER A 202 -1.91 -8.71 -12.68
N GLN A 203 -0.89 -7.86 -12.58
CA GLN A 203 0.26 -7.98 -11.69
C GLN A 203 0.24 -6.92 -10.57
N LEU A 204 -0.85 -6.16 -10.42
CA LEU A 204 -0.95 -5.19 -9.33
C LEU A 204 -1.00 -5.91 -7.97
N SER A 205 -0.37 -5.29 -6.98
CA SER A 205 -0.39 -5.77 -5.61
C SER A 205 -1.81 -5.80 -5.05
N THR A 206 -2.04 -6.68 -4.07
CA THR A 206 -3.30 -6.67 -3.31
C THR A 206 -3.55 -5.31 -2.66
N GLU A 207 -2.51 -4.60 -2.20
CA GLU A 207 -2.69 -3.28 -1.59
C GLU A 207 -3.11 -2.21 -2.62
N THR A 208 -2.58 -2.24 -3.84
CA THR A 208 -3.06 -1.36 -4.92
C THR A 208 -4.51 -1.65 -5.26
N LEU A 209 -4.88 -2.91 -5.43
CA LEU A 209 -6.27 -3.29 -5.71
C LEU A 209 -7.20 -2.92 -4.55
N LYS A 210 -6.75 -3.08 -3.29
CA LYS A 210 -7.47 -2.63 -2.10
C LYS A 210 -7.68 -1.11 -2.12
N THR A 211 -6.65 -0.33 -2.46
CA THR A 211 -6.77 1.14 -2.55
C THR A 211 -7.81 1.54 -3.59
N ILE A 212 -7.88 0.84 -4.72
CA ILE A 212 -8.90 1.05 -5.76
C ILE A 212 -10.31 0.77 -5.21
N LEU A 213 -10.49 -0.33 -4.46
CA LEU A 213 -11.77 -0.64 -3.79
C LEU A 213 -12.16 0.43 -2.77
N GLU A 214 -11.22 0.90 -1.95
CA GLU A 214 -11.46 1.92 -0.92
C GLU A 214 -11.79 3.29 -1.55
N GLN A 215 -11.37 3.53 -2.78
CA GLN A 215 -11.77 4.70 -3.58
C GLN A 215 -13.14 4.52 -4.28
N GLY A 216 -13.78 3.35 -4.13
CA GLY A 216 -15.10 3.05 -4.67
C GLY A 216 -15.09 2.56 -6.12
N ASP A 217 -13.96 2.14 -6.67
CA ASP A 217 -13.84 1.73 -8.08
C ASP A 217 -13.67 0.21 -8.25
N ALA A 218 -14.55 -0.56 -7.61
CA ALA A 218 -14.68 -2.00 -7.83
C ALA A 218 -14.86 -2.35 -9.31
N SER A 219 -15.59 -1.49 -10.02
CA SER A 219 -15.87 -1.61 -11.45
C SER A 219 -14.61 -1.62 -12.32
N TRP A 220 -13.60 -0.83 -11.95
CA TRP A 220 -12.34 -0.85 -12.67
C TRP A 220 -11.66 -2.21 -12.59
N ILE A 221 -11.66 -2.86 -11.41
CA ILE A 221 -11.04 -4.17 -11.23
C ILE A 221 -11.75 -5.22 -12.09
N ALA A 222 -13.09 -5.26 -12.06
CA ALA A 222 -13.89 -6.15 -12.91
C ALA A 222 -13.59 -5.93 -14.40
N ARG A 223 -13.64 -4.68 -14.88
CA ARG A 223 -13.31 -4.33 -16.27
C ARG A 223 -11.90 -4.76 -16.67
N GLN A 224 -10.89 -4.60 -15.79
CA GLN A 224 -9.54 -5.04 -16.11
C GLN A 224 -9.42 -6.55 -16.18
N MET A 225 -10.07 -7.30 -15.28
CA MET A 225 -10.09 -8.76 -15.35
C MET A 225 -10.74 -9.26 -16.64
N ILE A 226 -11.88 -8.66 -17.04
CA ILE A 226 -12.58 -8.96 -18.30
C ILE A 226 -11.70 -8.67 -19.51
N LYS A 227 -11.11 -7.47 -19.56
CA LYS A 227 -10.21 -7.05 -20.65
C LYS A 227 -9.00 -7.98 -20.79
N LYS A 228 -8.50 -8.50 -19.67
CA LYS A 228 -7.36 -9.43 -19.63
C LYS A 228 -7.77 -10.90 -19.75
N LYS A 229 -9.07 -11.20 -19.72
CA LYS A 229 -9.63 -12.56 -19.63
C LYS A 229 -8.95 -13.39 -18.54
N LYS A 230 -8.69 -12.76 -17.39
CA LYS A 230 -7.92 -13.35 -16.29
C LYS A 230 -8.38 -12.80 -14.94
N ILE A 231 -8.66 -13.71 -14.00
CA ILE A 231 -8.83 -13.36 -12.59
C ILE A 231 -7.47 -13.01 -11.99
N PHE A 232 -7.39 -11.90 -11.27
CA PHE A 232 -6.14 -11.46 -10.65
C PHE A 232 -5.92 -12.17 -9.32
N ASP A 233 -4.72 -12.71 -9.10
CA ASP A 233 -4.39 -13.40 -7.83
C ASP A 233 -4.52 -12.46 -6.63
N GLY A 234 -4.16 -11.18 -6.84
CA GLY A 234 -4.34 -10.13 -5.84
C GLY A 234 -5.80 -9.89 -5.47
N PHE A 235 -6.74 -10.08 -6.41
CA PHE A 235 -8.18 -9.92 -6.19
C PHE A 235 -8.77 -11.04 -5.33
N ILE A 236 -8.32 -12.29 -5.53
CA ILE A 236 -8.74 -13.42 -4.68
C ILE A 236 -8.39 -13.15 -3.20
N LYS A 237 -7.24 -12.51 -2.95
CA LYS A 237 -6.85 -12.11 -1.59
C LYS A 237 -7.77 -11.04 -0.99
N LEU A 238 -8.38 -10.17 -1.81
CA LEU A 238 -9.35 -9.16 -1.33
C LEU A 238 -10.66 -9.79 -0.89
N LEU A 239 -11.13 -10.82 -1.59
CA LEU A 239 -12.31 -11.61 -1.19
C LEU A 239 -12.10 -12.32 0.16
N LEU A 240 -10.85 -12.50 0.58
CA LEU A 240 -10.47 -13.19 1.82
C LEU A 240 -9.86 -12.25 2.86
N HIS A 241 -10.00 -10.94 2.67
CA HIS A 241 -9.35 -9.93 3.49
C HIS A 241 -9.94 -9.86 4.91
N GLU A 242 -9.14 -9.56 5.93
CA GLU A 242 -9.62 -9.50 7.33
C GLU A 242 -10.68 -8.39 7.52
N THR A 243 -10.50 -7.25 6.86
CA THR A 243 -11.46 -6.13 6.88
C THR A 243 -12.69 -6.39 6.01
N TRP A 244 -13.87 -6.36 6.62
CA TRP A 244 -15.15 -6.59 5.94
C TRP A 244 -15.44 -5.61 4.80
N SER A 245 -15.16 -4.31 4.95
CA SER A 245 -15.41 -3.32 3.89
C SER A 245 -14.62 -3.61 2.60
N VAL A 246 -13.42 -4.18 2.73
CA VAL A 246 -12.61 -4.61 1.57
C VAL A 246 -13.26 -5.80 0.88
N ARG A 247 -13.74 -6.79 1.65
CA ARG A 247 -14.45 -7.95 1.10
C ARG A 247 -15.75 -7.54 0.41
N LEU A 248 -16.51 -6.63 1.00
CA LEU A 248 -17.72 -6.07 0.39
C LEU A 248 -17.43 -5.43 -0.98
N GLY A 249 -16.41 -4.57 -1.05
CA GLY A 249 -15.99 -4.00 -2.34
C GLY A 249 -15.55 -5.05 -3.36
N ALA A 250 -14.89 -6.12 -2.91
CA ALA A 250 -14.51 -7.23 -3.78
C ALA A 250 -15.72 -8.03 -4.27
N MET A 251 -16.75 -8.24 -3.43
CA MET A 251 -17.99 -8.90 -3.84
C MET A 251 -18.76 -8.09 -4.89
N VAL A 252 -18.80 -6.76 -4.79
CA VAL A 252 -19.36 -5.89 -5.84
C VAL A 252 -18.63 -6.09 -7.18
N ALA A 253 -17.31 -6.24 -7.17
CA ALA A 253 -16.56 -6.55 -8.39
C ALA A 253 -16.85 -7.97 -8.93
N VAL A 254 -17.22 -8.93 -8.07
CA VAL A 254 -17.69 -10.26 -8.51
C VAL A 254 -19.04 -10.14 -9.20
N GLU A 255 -19.99 -9.39 -8.65
CA GLU A 255 -21.31 -9.16 -9.26
C GLU A 255 -21.17 -8.57 -10.67
N GLU A 256 -20.38 -7.51 -10.83
CA GLU A 256 -20.14 -6.89 -12.15
C GLU A 256 -19.46 -7.86 -13.13
N LEU A 257 -18.56 -8.71 -12.63
CA LEU A 257 -17.91 -9.75 -13.42
C LEU A 257 -18.92 -10.82 -13.87
N VAL A 258 -19.83 -11.24 -12.99
CA VAL A 258 -20.90 -12.21 -13.29
C VAL A 258 -21.87 -11.65 -14.32
N GLU A 259 -22.26 -10.38 -14.18
CA GLU A 259 -23.14 -9.70 -15.14
C GLU A 259 -22.54 -9.60 -16.53
N THR A 260 -21.22 -9.38 -16.63
CA THR A 260 -20.57 -9.10 -17.92
C THR A 260 -19.92 -10.33 -18.57
N ASP A 261 -19.31 -11.21 -17.77
CA ASP A 261 -18.53 -12.37 -18.23
C ASP A 261 -18.63 -13.53 -17.20
N PRO A 262 -19.77 -14.25 -17.16
CA PRO A 262 -20.03 -15.29 -16.16
C PRO A 262 -19.04 -16.47 -16.24
N ASP A 263 -18.55 -16.79 -17.44
CA ASP A 263 -17.54 -17.84 -17.62
C ASP A 263 -16.22 -17.47 -16.95
N LEU A 264 -15.79 -16.21 -17.07
CA LEU A 264 -14.63 -15.70 -16.37
C LEU A 264 -14.86 -15.66 -14.85
N ALA A 265 -16.04 -15.22 -14.40
CA ALA A 265 -16.40 -15.23 -12.98
C ALA A 265 -16.30 -16.63 -12.36
N ALA A 266 -16.76 -17.66 -13.08
CA ALA A 266 -16.70 -19.05 -12.62
C ALA A 266 -15.26 -19.55 -12.35
N LEU A 267 -14.24 -18.91 -12.92
CA LEU A 267 -12.83 -19.24 -12.62
C LEU A 267 -12.42 -18.88 -11.18
N LEU A 268 -13.19 -18.07 -10.46
CA LEU A 268 -12.99 -17.82 -9.02
C LEU A 268 -13.26 -19.08 -8.19
N CYS A 269 -14.24 -19.89 -8.60
CA CYS A 269 -14.83 -20.93 -7.77
C CYS A 269 -13.82 -21.99 -7.27
N PRO A 270 -12.94 -22.56 -8.11
CA PRO A 270 -11.97 -23.57 -7.64
C PRO A 270 -11.04 -23.04 -6.55
N SER A 271 -10.59 -21.79 -6.67
CA SER A 271 -9.70 -21.14 -5.69
C SER A 271 -10.44 -20.88 -4.38
N LEU A 272 -11.67 -20.38 -4.45
CA LEU A 272 -12.49 -20.11 -3.26
C LEU A 272 -12.88 -21.41 -2.53
N ILE A 273 -13.24 -22.46 -3.26
CA ILE A 273 -13.52 -23.79 -2.72
C ILE A 273 -12.31 -24.34 -1.96
N ASN A 274 -11.12 -24.26 -2.56
CA ASN A 274 -9.89 -24.76 -1.94
C ASN A 274 -9.50 -23.97 -0.67
N LEU A 275 -9.90 -22.70 -0.59
CA LEU A 275 -9.58 -21.81 0.51
C LEU A 275 -10.70 -21.69 1.54
N PHE A 276 -11.84 -22.37 1.34
CA PHE A 276 -13.01 -22.29 2.20
C PHE A 276 -12.73 -22.86 3.60
N ASP A 277 -12.10 -24.02 3.66
CA ASP A 277 -11.76 -24.68 4.91
C ASP A 277 -10.60 -23.96 5.59
N GLY A 278 -10.74 -23.64 6.89
CA GLY A 278 -9.74 -22.91 7.67
C GLY A 278 -9.89 -21.38 7.65
N LYS A 279 -11.02 -20.85 7.15
CA LYS A 279 -11.41 -19.45 7.29
C LYS A 279 -12.40 -19.26 8.43
N ASP A 280 -12.43 -18.05 8.97
CA ASP A 280 -13.43 -17.66 9.96
C ASP A 280 -14.81 -17.60 9.32
N VAL A 281 -15.85 -17.83 10.14
CA VAL A 281 -17.25 -17.89 9.71
C VAL A 281 -17.66 -16.73 8.79
N PRO A 282 -17.33 -15.46 9.07
CA PRO A 282 -17.71 -14.37 8.17
C PRO A 282 -17.11 -14.50 6.76
N ILE A 283 -15.85 -14.91 6.64
CA ILE A 283 -15.17 -15.10 5.35
C ILE A 283 -15.76 -16.32 4.63
N GLN A 284 -16.10 -17.38 5.36
CA GLN A 284 -16.77 -18.56 4.78
C GLN A 284 -18.15 -18.19 4.20
N GLY A 285 -18.91 -17.34 4.88
CA GLY A 285 -20.18 -16.80 4.37
C GLY A 285 -19.98 -16.01 3.07
N ASP A 286 -19.01 -15.09 3.05
CA ASP A 286 -18.69 -14.29 1.85
C ASP A 286 -18.20 -15.17 0.67
N ILE A 287 -17.49 -16.27 0.96
CA ILE A 287 -17.13 -17.27 -0.06
C ILE A 287 -18.40 -17.93 -0.62
N LEU A 288 -19.32 -18.40 0.23
CA LEU A 288 -20.55 -19.05 -0.22
C LEU A 288 -21.39 -18.12 -1.08
N TYR A 289 -21.50 -16.84 -0.69
CA TYR A 289 -22.14 -15.81 -1.50
C TYR A 289 -21.50 -15.70 -2.89
N ALA A 290 -20.18 -15.51 -2.96
CA ALA A 290 -19.46 -15.41 -4.24
C ALA A 290 -19.58 -16.69 -5.08
N LEU A 291 -19.62 -17.87 -4.47
CA LEU A 291 -19.86 -19.15 -5.15
C LEU A 291 -21.29 -19.28 -5.68
N GLY A 292 -22.29 -18.76 -4.96
CA GLY A 292 -23.67 -18.69 -5.42
C GLY A 292 -23.83 -17.75 -6.61
N GLU A 293 -23.10 -16.64 -6.60
CA GLU A 293 -23.14 -15.67 -7.69
C GLU A 293 -22.39 -16.14 -8.95
N ALA A 294 -21.16 -16.62 -8.79
CA ALA A 294 -20.27 -16.94 -9.91
C ALA A 294 -20.24 -18.42 -10.30
N GLY A 295 -20.85 -19.30 -9.51
CA GLY A 295 -20.72 -20.74 -9.66
C GLY A 295 -21.42 -21.33 -10.89
N ASN A 296 -21.05 -22.57 -11.19
CA ASN A 296 -21.71 -23.42 -12.18
C ASN A 296 -22.14 -24.75 -11.54
N GLY A 297 -22.59 -25.71 -12.34
CA GLY A 297 -23.03 -27.03 -11.83
C GLY A 297 -21.99 -27.76 -10.96
N LYS A 298 -20.67 -27.58 -11.20
CA LYS A 298 -19.63 -28.18 -10.33
C LYS A 298 -19.58 -27.51 -8.96
N THR A 299 -19.77 -26.19 -8.92
CA THR A 299 -19.87 -25.43 -7.68
C THR A 299 -21.12 -25.86 -6.90
N GLU A 300 -22.26 -26.01 -7.58
CA GLU A 300 -23.51 -26.50 -6.99
C GLU A 300 -23.34 -27.88 -6.35
N GLU A 301 -22.71 -28.84 -7.05
CA GLU A 301 -22.42 -30.16 -6.51
C GLU A 301 -21.52 -30.10 -5.26
N TRP A 302 -20.53 -29.20 -5.26
CA TRP A 302 -19.66 -29.02 -4.12
C TRP A 302 -20.43 -28.46 -2.91
N ILE A 303 -21.25 -27.42 -3.10
CA ILE A 303 -22.06 -26.83 -2.01
C ILE A 303 -23.02 -27.89 -1.45
N LYS A 304 -23.69 -28.67 -2.29
CA LYS A 304 -24.57 -29.79 -1.85
C LYS A 304 -23.84 -30.82 -0.99
N LYS A 305 -22.58 -31.15 -1.32
CA LYS A 305 -21.75 -32.06 -0.53
C LYS A 305 -21.26 -31.42 0.76
N LYS A 306 -21.03 -30.11 0.77
CA LYS A 306 -20.51 -29.37 1.91
C LYS A 306 -21.60 -29.05 2.95
N LEU A 307 -22.81 -28.73 2.50
CA LEU A 307 -23.93 -28.29 3.34
C LEU A 307 -24.17 -29.18 4.59
N PRO A 308 -24.19 -30.52 4.52
CA PRO A 308 -24.42 -31.37 5.69
C PRO A 308 -23.27 -31.35 6.72
N THR A 309 -22.10 -30.84 6.33
CA THR A 309 -20.91 -30.75 7.20
C THR A 309 -20.81 -29.41 7.93
N LEU A 310 -21.64 -28.43 7.57
CA LEU A 310 -21.63 -27.11 8.19
C LEU A 310 -22.35 -27.16 9.54
N ALA A 311 -21.66 -26.73 10.59
CA ALA A 311 -22.21 -26.72 11.95
C ALA A 311 -22.81 -25.36 12.36
N HIS A 312 -22.42 -24.27 11.69
CA HIS A 312 -22.85 -22.91 12.02
C HIS A 312 -24.08 -22.52 11.20
N GLN A 313 -25.12 -21.99 11.85
CA GLN A 313 -26.39 -21.65 11.18
C GLN A 313 -26.20 -20.66 10.03
N ASP A 314 -25.46 -19.57 10.25
CA ASP A 314 -25.17 -18.58 9.20
C ASP A 314 -24.54 -19.19 7.93
N LEU A 315 -23.73 -20.25 8.07
CA LEU A 315 -23.13 -20.93 6.92
C LEU A 315 -24.11 -21.86 6.23
N ILE A 316 -25.01 -22.50 6.98
CA ILE A 316 -26.09 -23.31 6.42
C ILE A 316 -27.03 -22.42 5.60
N ASP A 317 -27.38 -21.25 6.14
CA ASP A 317 -28.24 -20.26 5.48
C ASP A 317 -27.56 -19.74 4.21
N ALA A 318 -26.31 -19.27 4.31
CA ALA A 318 -25.54 -18.79 3.15
C ALA A 318 -25.33 -19.86 2.07
N ALA A 319 -25.09 -21.12 2.45
CA ALA A 319 -24.96 -22.21 1.50
C ALA A 319 -26.29 -22.57 0.82
N THR A 320 -27.41 -22.43 1.53
CA THR A 320 -28.75 -22.65 0.98
C THR A 320 -29.11 -21.55 -0.02
N GLU A 321 -28.89 -20.28 0.34
CA GLU A 321 -29.08 -19.14 -0.55
C GLU A 321 -28.22 -19.27 -1.82
N ALA A 322 -26.95 -19.66 -1.66
CA ALA A 322 -26.05 -19.90 -2.79
C ALA A 322 -26.58 -20.99 -3.74
N LEU A 323 -27.16 -22.08 -3.21
CA LEU A 323 -27.79 -23.11 -4.05
C LEU A 323 -29.03 -22.59 -4.77
N ASP A 324 -29.88 -21.83 -4.10
CA ASP A 324 -31.09 -21.25 -4.70
C ASP A 324 -30.72 -20.29 -5.84
N SER A 325 -29.70 -19.45 -5.65
CA SER A 325 -29.15 -18.58 -6.70
C SER A 325 -28.67 -19.39 -7.91
N LEU A 326 -27.88 -20.45 -7.71
CA LEU A 326 -27.37 -21.28 -8.80
C LEU A 326 -28.48 -22.02 -9.56
N ILE A 327 -29.47 -22.54 -8.84
CA ILE A 327 -30.62 -23.23 -9.44
C ILE A 327 -31.46 -22.26 -10.27
N SER A 328 -31.63 -21.02 -9.81
CA SER A 328 -32.38 -20.00 -10.54
C SER A 328 -31.71 -19.60 -11.86
N LYS A 329 -30.37 -19.58 -11.92
CA LYS A 329 -29.59 -19.25 -13.12
C LYS A 329 -29.55 -20.38 -14.16
N ASN A 330 -29.82 -21.62 -13.75
CA ASN A 330 -29.84 -22.80 -14.62
C ASN A 330 -31.23 -23.11 -15.24
N LYS A 331 -32.25 -22.29 -14.93
CA LYS A 331 -33.60 -22.37 -15.53
C LYS A 331 -33.77 -21.38 -16.66
#